data_AF-A0A355Q6R7-F1
#
_entry.id   AF-A0A355Q6R7-F1
#
_cell.length_a   1.000
_cell.length_b   1.000
_cell.length_c   1.000
_cell.angle_alpha   90.00
_cell.angle_beta   90.00
_cell.angle_gamma   90.00
#
_symmetry.space_group_name_H-M   'P 1'
#
loop_
_entity.id
_entity.type
_entity.pdbx_description
1 polymer ?
#
loop_
_entity_poly.entity_id
_entity_poly.type
_entity_poly.pdbx_seq_one_letter_code
_entity_poly.pdbx_strand_id
1 'polypeptide(L)'
;MFDISIHDPVGNLYLVTDSHLDYDSAPYGEFIDFLDSLNDVHTLICLGDLFKLWLADQRYWTHLHREVLKAFRRLSERSNNVILVAGNREFLLPRNQEQLKKSELPFSQVALGRGFLTWGSKRFGFEHGDQVNRDDKNYLRWYALSHSQPFEILFRCLPSLIANKIAESLEAKMAQS
;
A
#
# COMPACT_ATOMS: atom_id res chain seq x y z
N MET A 1 8.89 -3.38 -8.10
CA MET A 1 9.63 -4.45 -7.41
C MET A 1 10.77 -3.81 -6.65
N PHE A 2 10.94 -4.19 -5.38
CA PHE A 2 12.11 -3.81 -4.59
C PHE A 2 13.04 -5.03 -4.44
N ASP A 3 14.33 -4.77 -4.22
CA ASP A 3 15.31 -5.77 -3.82
C ASP A 3 16.28 -5.08 -2.84
N ILE A 4 16.22 -5.46 -1.56
CA ILE A 4 16.97 -4.83 -0.48
C ILE A 4 17.78 -5.90 0.22
N SER A 5 19.03 -5.60 0.56
CA SER A 5 19.88 -6.50 1.33
C SER A 5 20.38 -5.84 2.61
N ILE A 6 20.11 -6.49 3.74
CA ILE A 6 20.44 -6.07 5.10
C ILE A 6 21.20 -7.24 5.73
N HIS A 7 22.53 -7.18 5.70
CA HIS A 7 23.39 -8.30 6.12
C HIS A 7 23.52 -8.44 7.64
N ASP A 8 23.51 -7.33 8.37
CA ASP A 8 23.64 -7.30 9.83
C ASP A 8 22.50 -6.46 10.42
N PRO A 9 21.25 -6.94 10.35
CA PRO A 9 20.10 -6.17 10.82
C PRO A 9 20.16 -5.98 12.34
N VAL A 10 20.03 -4.74 12.78
CA VAL A 10 19.82 -4.38 14.19
C VAL A 10 18.39 -3.87 14.32
N GLY A 11 17.59 -4.53 15.17
CA GLY A 11 16.17 -4.26 15.33
C GLY A 11 15.27 -5.27 14.62
N ASN A 12 13.98 -4.94 14.56
CA ASN A 12 12.91 -5.86 14.18
C ASN A 12 12.44 -5.68 12.73
N LEU A 13 12.04 -6.80 12.13
CA LEU A 13 11.30 -6.87 10.88
C LEU A 13 9.81 -7.10 11.20
N TYR A 14 8.96 -6.15 10.86
CA TYR A 14 7.50 -6.25 11.00
C TYR A 14 6.82 -6.43 9.65
N LEU A 15 5.77 -7.23 9.64
CA LEU A 15 4.91 -7.47 8.48
C LEU A 15 3.48 -7.12 8.86
N VAL A 16 2.80 -6.35 8.02
CA VAL A 16 1.35 -6.08 8.12
C VAL A 16 0.71 -6.32 6.77
N THR A 17 -0.52 -6.82 6.74
CA THR A 17 -1.24 -7.17 5.50
C THR A 17 -2.75 -7.10 5.77
N ASP A 18 -3.55 -6.92 4.72
CA ASP A 18 -5.01 -7.12 4.73
C ASP A 18 -5.75 -6.40 5.87
N SER A 19 -5.30 -5.18 6.17
CA SER A 19 -5.88 -4.41 7.28
C SER A 19 -7.28 -3.86 6.93
N HIS A 20 -7.53 -3.61 5.64
CA HIS A 20 -8.82 -3.16 5.08
C HIS A 20 -9.45 -2.00 5.87
N LEU A 21 -8.62 -1.08 6.36
CA LEU A 21 -9.04 -0.04 7.30
C LEU A 21 -10.19 0.80 6.72
N ASP A 22 -11.22 0.99 7.55
CA ASP A 22 -12.41 1.78 7.24
C ASP A 22 -12.96 2.46 8.52
N TYR A 23 -14.15 3.07 8.42
CA TYR A 23 -14.81 3.71 9.57
C TYR A 23 -15.70 2.77 10.37
N ASP A 24 -16.02 1.58 9.85
CA ASP A 24 -17.11 0.74 10.35
C ASP A 24 -16.62 -0.61 10.88
N SER A 25 -15.98 -1.40 10.03
CA SER A 25 -15.65 -2.81 10.26
C SER A 25 -14.21 -3.06 10.68
N ALA A 26 -13.29 -2.17 10.28
CA ALA A 26 -11.87 -2.23 10.58
C ALA A 26 -11.41 -0.82 11.03
N PRO A 27 -11.75 -0.41 12.26
CA PRO A 27 -11.45 0.91 12.74
C PRO A 27 -9.93 1.17 12.73
N TYR A 28 -9.58 2.32 12.17
CA TYR A 28 -8.19 2.70 11.94
C TYR A 28 -7.43 3.17 13.19
N GLY A 29 -8.13 3.41 14.30
CA GLY A 29 -7.53 3.89 15.55
C GLY A 29 -6.60 2.87 16.18
N GLU A 30 -7.06 1.63 16.33
CA GLU A 30 -6.28 0.52 16.88
C GLU A 30 -5.06 0.20 16.01
N PHE A 31 -5.18 0.38 14.69
CA PHE A 31 -4.05 0.23 13.78
C PHE A 31 -3.00 1.34 13.96
N ILE A 32 -3.44 2.58 14.19
CA ILE A 32 -2.53 3.69 14.53
C ILE A 32 -1.83 3.40 15.85
N ASP A 33 -2.57 2.99 16.89
CA ASP A 33 -2.00 2.65 18.19
C ASP A 33 -0.99 1.49 18.07
N PHE A 34 -1.31 0.48 17.26
CA PHE A 34 -0.38 -0.60 16.93
C PHE A 34 0.91 -0.05 16.31
N LEU A 35 0.82 0.77 15.25
CA LEU A 35 2.01 1.35 14.59
C LEU A 35 2.84 2.19 15.56
N ASP A 36 2.20 2.98 16.42
CA ASP A 36 2.89 3.82 17.41
C ASP A 36 3.51 2.99 18.54
N SER A 37 2.94 1.83 18.86
CA SER A 37 3.49 0.89 19.86
C SER A 37 4.72 0.12 19.40
N LEU A 38 5.00 0.09 18.09
CA LEU A 38 6.14 -0.65 17.55
C LEU A 38 7.46 -0.01 17.99
N ASN A 39 8.31 -0.83 18.61
CA ASN A 39 9.62 -0.46 19.13
C ASN A 39 10.74 -1.15 18.35
N ASP A 40 11.89 -0.49 18.27
CA ASP A 40 13.10 -1.01 17.63
C ASP A 40 12.83 -1.50 16.19
N VAL A 41 12.04 -0.73 15.44
CA VAL A 41 11.66 -1.08 14.07
C VAL A 41 12.80 -0.75 13.14
N HIS A 42 13.43 -1.76 12.57
CA HIS A 42 14.36 -1.53 11.47
C HIS A 42 13.62 -1.49 10.14
N THR A 43 12.76 -2.49 9.87
CA THR A 43 12.00 -2.58 8.63
C THR A 43 10.56 -2.96 8.92
N LEU A 44 9.60 -2.22 8.36
CA LEU A 44 8.21 -2.64 8.24
C LEU A 44 7.86 -2.85 6.76
N ILE A 45 7.22 -3.98 6.45
CA ILE A 45 6.66 -4.26 5.13
C ILE A 45 5.13 -4.35 5.25
N CYS A 46 4.43 -3.45 4.56
CA CYS A 46 2.99 -3.45 4.38
C CYS A 46 2.66 -4.19 3.08
N LEU A 47 2.04 -5.36 3.18
CA LEU A 47 1.71 -6.27 2.08
C LEU A 47 0.31 -6.03 1.52
N GLY A 48 0.05 -4.79 1.13
CA GLY A 48 -1.15 -4.41 0.40
C GLY A 48 -2.41 -4.41 1.24
N ASP A 49 -3.48 -3.98 0.59
CA ASP A 49 -4.84 -3.99 1.12
C ASP A 49 -4.98 -3.28 2.47
N LEU A 50 -4.26 -2.15 2.58
CA LEU A 50 -4.18 -1.33 3.78
C LEU A 50 -5.53 -0.68 4.09
N PHE A 51 -6.23 -0.23 3.06
CA PHE A 51 -7.58 0.34 3.17
C PHE A 51 -8.55 -0.48 2.32
N LYS A 52 -9.84 -0.36 2.63
CA LYS A 52 -10.89 -1.01 1.84
C LYS A 52 -10.93 -0.56 0.37
N LEU A 53 -10.48 0.66 0.07
CA LEU A 53 -10.17 1.13 -1.28
C LEU A 53 -9.26 2.35 -1.15
N TRP A 54 -8.14 2.37 -1.87
CA TRP A 54 -7.22 3.50 -1.76
C TRP A 54 -6.78 4.07 -3.11
N LEU A 55 -7.19 5.31 -3.35
CA LEU A 55 -6.60 6.15 -4.38
C LEU A 55 -5.42 6.91 -3.76
N ALA A 56 -4.20 6.51 -4.08
CA ALA A 56 -2.96 7.04 -3.50
C ALA A 56 -2.55 8.43 -4.05
N ASP A 57 -3.53 9.28 -4.34
CA ASP A 57 -3.38 10.70 -4.68
C ASP A 57 -4.06 11.54 -3.59
N GLN A 58 -3.32 12.47 -3.01
CA GLN A 58 -3.73 13.28 -1.86
C GLN A 58 -5.07 14.02 -2.02
N ARG A 59 -5.50 14.26 -3.27
CA ARG A 59 -6.78 14.89 -3.59
C ARG A 59 -7.99 14.04 -3.18
N TYR A 60 -7.81 12.73 -3.05
CA TYR A 60 -8.86 11.77 -2.69
C TYR A 60 -8.75 11.28 -1.24
N TRP A 61 -7.81 11.80 -0.46
CA TRP A 61 -7.60 11.32 0.90
C TRP A 61 -8.67 11.83 1.85
N THR A 62 -9.38 10.88 2.47
CA THR A 62 -10.30 11.09 3.59
C THR A 62 -9.54 11.43 4.88
N HIS A 63 -10.26 11.74 5.95
CA HIS A 63 -9.65 11.96 7.27
C HIS A 63 -8.90 10.71 7.75
N LEU A 64 -9.52 9.53 7.67
CA LEU A 64 -8.91 8.23 7.96
C LEU A 64 -7.58 8.02 7.24
N HIS A 65 -7.54 8.21 5.90
CA HIS A 65 -6.30 8.06 5.13
C HIS A 65 -5.19 8.95 5.68
N ARG A 66 -5.51 10.21 6.01
CA ARG A 66 -4.54 11.17 6.53
C ARG A 66 -4.01 10.77 7.91
N GLU A 67 -4.86 10.30 8.81
CA GLU A 67 -4.44 9.89 10.15
C GLU A 67 -3.54 8.64 10.12
N VAL A 68 -3.90 7.63 9.32
CA VAL A 68 -3.07 6.42 9.15
C VAL A 68 -1.73 6.75 8.51
N LEU A 69 -1.72 7.59 7.45
CA LEU A 69 -0.46 7.99 6.80
C LEU A 69 0.42 8.88 7.71
N LYS A 70 -0.17 9.66 8.62
CA LYS A 70 0.60 10.35 9.68
C LYS A 70 1.27 9.36 10.63
N ALA A 71 0.59 8.28 11.02
CA ALA A 71 1.18 7.24 11.86
C ALA A 71 2.34 6.53 11.15
N PHE A 72 2.17 6.16 9.89
CA PHE A 72 3.29 5.66 9.07
C PHE A 72 4.43 6.67 8.96
N ARG A 73 4.14 7.97 8.85
CA ARG A 73 5.19 9.01 8.81
C ARG A 73 6.01 9.04 10.09
N ARG A 74 5.35 9.02 11.26
CA ARG A 74 6.02 8.91 12.58
C ARG A 74 6.84 7.63 12.70
N LEU A 75 6.38 6.53 12.11
CA LEU A 75 7.13 5.28 12.08
C LEU A 75 8.36 5.38 11.17
N SER A 76 8.22 5.95 9.98
CA SER A 76 9.31 6.14 9.01
C SER A 76 10.43 7.04 9.54
N GLU A 77 10.10 8.00 10.41
CA GLU A 77 11.08 8.86 11.08
C GLU A 77 11.98 8.10 12.07
N ARG A 78 11.53 6.94 12.57
CA ARG A 78 12.24 6.12 13.57
C ARG A 78 12.60 4.72 13.09
N SER A 79 12.52 4.46 11.79
CA SER A 79 12.86 3.17 11.18
C SER A 79 13.69 3.36 9.91
N ASN A 80 14.41 2.33 9.48
CA ASN A 80 15.23 2.40 8.29
C ASN A 80 14.39 2.25 7.02
N ASN A 81 13.36 1.39 7.07
CA ASN A 81 12.53 1.08 5.92
C ASN A 81 11.07 0.91 6.32
N VAL A 82 10.18 1.59 5.59
CA VAL A 82 8.74 1.34 5.62
C VAL A 82 8.30 1.16 4.18
N ILE A 83 8.04 -0.09 3.80
CA ILE A 83 7.86 -0.50 2.41
C ILE A 83 6.40 -0.86 2.20
N LEU A 84 5.79 -0.30 1.16
CA LEU A 84 4.48 -0.73 0.70
C LEU A 84 4.64 -1.64 -0.52
N VAL A 85 4.09 -2.85 -0.42
CA VAL A 85 3.79 -3.71 -1.55
C VAL A 85 2.33 -3.51 -1.87
N ALA A 86 2.00 -3.13 -3.10
CA ALA A 86 0.62 -2.93 -3.52
C ALA A 86 -0.13 -4.27 -3.46
N GLY A 87 -1.33 -4.22 -2.88
CA GLY A 87 -2.34 -5.24 -3.03
C GLY A 87 -3.27 -4.88 -4.18
N ASN A 88 -4.51 -5.35 -4.10
CA ASN A 88 -5.47 -5.18 -5.18
C ASN A 88 -6.37 -3.96 -5.01
N ARG A 89 -6.36 -3.35 -3.83
CA ARG A 89 -7.18 -2.18 -3.48
C ARG A 89 -6.43 -0.85 -3.55
N GLU A 90 -5.13 -0.88 -3.81
CA GLU A 90 -4.31 0.32 -4.00
C GLU A 90 -4.21 0.74 -5.47
N PHE A 91 -4.63 1.96 -5.78
CA PHE A 91 -4.56 2.54 -7.11
C PHE A 91 -3.80 3.86 -7.09
N LEU A 92 -3.32 4.29 -8.27
CA LEU A 92 -2.59 5.54 -8.46
C LEU A 92 -1.27 5.66 -7.67
N LEU A 93 -0.73 4.52 -7.22
CA LEU A 93 0.54 4.48 -6.50
C LEU A 93 1.71 4.97 -7.40
N PRO A 94 2.75 5.58 -6.81
CA PRO A 94 3.96 5.93 -7.54
C PRO A 94 4.57 4.71 -8.23
N ARG A 95 4.95 4.87 -9.51
CA ARG A 95 5.56 3.80 -10.31
C ARG A 95 7.07 3.68 -10.13
N ASN A 96 7.69 4.71 -9.58
CA ASN A 96 9.13 4.79 -9.35
C ASN A 96 9.46 5.72 -8.18
N GLN A 97 10.73 5.68 -7.75
CA GLN A 97 11.20 6.44 -6.60
C GLN A 97 11.07 7.96 -6.77
N GLU A 98 11.23 8.48 -7.98
CA GLU A 98 11.10 9.92 -8.24
C GLU A 98 9.66 10.42 -8.10
N GLN A 99 8.68 9.60 -8.51
CA GLN A 99 7.27 9.87 -8.24
C GLN A 99 6.96 9.74 -6.75
N LEU A 100 7.55 8.76 -6.06
CA LEU A 100 7.36 8.56 -4.62
C LEU A 100 7.88 9.76 -3.82
N LYS A 101 9.08 10.25 -4.12
CA LYS A 101 9.67 11.45 -3.49
C LYS A 101 8.83 12.72 -3.69
N LYS A 102 8.09 12.81 -4.80
CA LYS A 102 7.18 13.93 -5.11
C LYS A 102 5.78 13.73 -4.53
N SER A 103 5.50 12.55 -3.98
CA SER A 103 4.24 12.23 -3.33
C SER A 103 4.31 12.53 -1.84
N GLU A 104 3.14 12.61 -1.19
CA GLU A 104 3.02 12.76 0.26
C GLU A 104 3.09 11.41 1.00
N LEU A 105 3.40 10.31 0.29
CA LEU A 105 3.39 8.98 0.88
C LEU A 105 4.58 8.78 1.83
N PRO A 106 4.34 8.28 3.05
CA PRO A 106 5.37 8.10 4.08
C PRO A 106 6.18 6.82 3.90
N PHE A 107 6.27 6.26 2.70
CA PHE A 107 6.97 4.99 2.44
C PHE A 107 8.37 5.24 1.90
N SER A 108 9.35 4.46 2.36
CA SER A 108 10.70 4.50 1.80
C SER A 108 10.72 3.91 0.39
N GLN A 109 9.89 2.90 0.14
CA GLN A 109 9.71 2.27 -1.18
C GLN A 109 8.26 1.83 -1.39
N VAL A 110 7.82 1.85 -2.65
CA VAL A 110 6.53 1.32 -3.09
C VAL A 110 6.76 0.33 -4.23
N ALA A 111 6.21 -0.86 -4.14
CA ALA A 111 6.30 -1.90 -5.16
C ALA A 111 4.91 -2.32 -5.64
N LEU A 112 4.61 -2.16 -6.93
CA LEU A 112 3.33 -2.54 -7.57
C LEU A 112 3.16 -4.06 -7.81
N GLY A 113 3.85 -4.88 -7.03
CA GLY A 113 3.94 -6.32 -7.23
C GLY A 113 5.04 -6.85 -6.31
N ARG A 114 5.73 -7.91 -6.70
CA ARG A 114 6.68 -8.55 -5.78
C ARG A 114 7.89 -7.71 -5.37
N GLY A 115 8.49 -8.06 -4.24
CA GLY A 115 9.80 -7.57 -3.79
C GLY A 115 10.57 -8.63 -3.01
N PHE A 116 11.85 -8.37 -2.77
CA PHE A 116 12.74 -9.28 -2.05
C PHE A 116 13.51 -8.55 -0.97
N LEU A 117 13.64 -9.19 0.19
CA LEU A 117 14.48 -8.73 1.29
C LEU A 117 15.46 -9.83 1.67
N THR A 118 16.75 -9.53 1.60
CA THR A 118 17.76 -10.31 2.31
C THR A 118 17.90 -9.74 3.73
N TRP A 119 17.64 -10.57 4.73
CA TRP A 119 17.70 -10.25 6.15
C TRP A 119 18.65 -11.22 6.86
N GLY A 120 19.84 -10.74 7.20
CA GLY A 120 20.94 -11.59 7.62
C GLY A 120 21.38 -12.51 6.47
N SER A 121 21.40 -13.81 6.76
CA SER A 121 21.69 -14.87 5.80
C SER A 121 20.45 -15.40 5.05
N LYS A 122 19.25 -14.91 5.38
CA LYS A 122 17.99 -15.38 4.80
C LYS A 122 17.49 -14.43 3.73
N ARG A 123 16.89 -14.98 2.66
CA ARG A 123 16.21 -14.19 1.63
C ARG A 123 14.72 -14.49 1.65
N PHE A 124 13.92 -13.43 1.70
CA PHE A 124 12.46 -13.46 1.73
C PHE A 124 11.90 -12.84 0.46
N GLY A 125 10.86 -13.45 -0.10
CA GLY A 125 10.06 -12.89 -1.18
C GLY A 125 8.73 -12.39 -0.64
N PHE A 126 8.27 -11.25 -1.15
CA PHE A 126 7.04 -10.59 -0.74
C PHE A 126 6.19 -10.32 -1.95
N GLU A 127 4.93 -10.74 -1.89
CA GLU A 127 3.85 -10.37 -2.79
C GLU A 127 2.56 -10.38 -1.97
N HIS A 128 1.56 -9.61 -2.37
CA HIS A 128 0.28 -9.59 -1.67
C HIS A 128 -0.44 -10.96 -1.77
N GLY A 129 -0.39 -11.59 -2.95
CA GLY A 129 -0.81 -12.99 -3.15
C GLY A 129 -2.04 -13.15 -4.05
N ASP A 130 -2.72 -12.05 -4.35
CA ASP A 130 -3.85 -11.97 -5.27
C ASP A 130 -3.53 -12.49 -6.69
N GLN A 131 -2.28 -12.36 -7.13
CA GLN A 131 -1.83 -12.82 -8.45
C GLN A 131 -1.33 -14.28 -8.48
N VAL A 132 -1.36 -14.99 -7.35
CA VAL A 132 -0.89 -16.38 -7.27
C VAL A 132 -1.83 -17.31 -8.04
N ASN A 133 -3.14 -17.06 -7.99
CA ASN A 133 -4.11 -17.81 -8.79
C ASN A 133 -4.07 -17.39 -10.26
N ARG A 134 -3.26 -18.10 -11.05
CA ARG A 134 -3.09 -17.81 -12.49
C ARG A 134 -4.28 -18.21 -13.35
N ASP A 135 -5.21 -18.98 -12.81
CA ASP A 135 -6.39 -19.44 -13.53
C ASP A 135 -7.52 -18.38 -13.51
N ASP A 136 -7.47 -17.43 -12.58
CA ASP A 136 -8.40 -16.29 -12.57
C ASP A 136 -7.98 -15.20 -13.57
N LYS A 137 -8.20 -15.51 -14.86
CA LYS A 137 -7.87 -14.61 -15.96
C LYS A 137 -8.67 -13.30 -15.93
N ASN A 138 -9.87 -13.31 -15.34
CA ASN A 138 -10.70 -12.11 -15.25
C ASN A 138 -10.10 -11.14 -14.24
N TYR A 139 -9.74 -11.66 -13.06
CA TYR A 139 -9.04 -10.91 -12.03
C TYR A 139 -7.71 -10.33 -12.55
N LEU A 140 -6.86 -11.15 -13.17
CA LEU A 140 -5.56 -10.69 -13.68
C LEU A 140 -5.69 -9.60 -14.77
N ARG A 141 -6.72 -9.68 -15.63
CA ARG A 141 -7.02 -8.63 -16.62
C ARG A 141 -7.47 -7.34 -15.95
N TRP A 142 -8.33 -7.44 -14.95
CA TRP A 142 -8.76 -6.29 -14.16
C TRP A 142 -7.59 -5.63 -13.43
N TYR A 143 -6.72 -6.43 -12.79
CA TYR A 143 -5.51 -5.93 -12.14
C TYR A 143 -4.63 -5.17 -13.14
N ALA A 144 -4.33 -5.76 -14.30
CA ALA A 144 -3.51 -5.12 -15.33
C ALA A 144 -4.13 -3.82 -15.86
N LEU A 145 -5.46 -3.76 -16.02
CA LEU A 145 -6.16 -2.57 -16.48
C LEU A 145 -6.14 -1.46 -15.43
N SER A 146 -6.50 -1.77 -14.19
CA SER A 146 -6.59 -0.80 -13.09
C SER A 146 -5.22 -0.27 -12.66
N HIS A 147 -4.15 -1.04 -12.87
CA HIS A 147 -2.76 -0.63 -12.64
C HIS A 147 -2.06 -0.14 -13.91
N SER A 148 -2.80 0.26 -14.96
CA SER A 148 -2.25 0.79 -16.20
C SER A 148 -2.07 2.31 -16.17
N GLN A 149 -1.10 2.83 -16.93
CA GLN A 149 -0.90 4.29 -17.05
C GLN A 149 -2.14 5.02 -17.59
N PRO A 150 -2.89 4.51 -18.60
CA PRO A 150 -4.11 5.15 -19.05
C PRO A 150 -5.16 5.29 -17.94
N PHE A 151 -5.30 4.29 -17.08
CA PHE A 151 -6.20 4.34 -15.93
C PHE A 151 -5.79 5.46 -14.95
N GLU A 152 -4.49 5.54 -14.64
CA GLU A 152 -3.98 6.63 -13.79
C GLU A 152 -4.18 8.02 -14.39
N ILE A 153 -3.92 8.18 -15.70
CA ILE A 153 -4.10 9.46 -16.40
C ILE A 153 -5.57 9.86 -16.38
N LEU A 154 -6.48 8.91 -16.64
CA LEU A 154 -7.92 9.14 -16.58
C LEU A 154 -8.31 9.70 -15.21
N PHE A 155 -7.94 9.01 -14.12
CA PHE A 155 -8.24 9.47 -12.77
C PHE A 155 -7.61 10.82 -12.44
N ARG A 156 -6.37 11.08 -12.90
CA ARG A 156 -5.70 12.36 -12.64
C ARG A 156 -6.41 13.55 -13.31
N CYS A 157 -7.04 13.32 -14.46
CA CYS A 157 -7.79 14.33 -15.22
C CYS A 157 -9.24 14.49 -14.77
N LEU A 158 -9.77 13.58 -13.94
CA LEU A 158 -11.16 13.65 -13.48
C LEU A 158 -11.36 14.71 -12.38
N PRO A 159 -12.45 15.50 -12.44
CA PRO A 159 -12.90 16.29 -11.31
C PRO A 159 -13.12 15.42 -10.06
N SER A 160 -12.84 15.96 -8.88
CA SER A 160 -12.90 15.23 -7.61
C SER A 160 -14.25 14.56 -7.35
N LEU A 161 -15.36 15.24 -7.69
CA LEU A 161 -16.72 14.70 -7.56
C LEU A 161 -16.95 13.43 -8.40
N ILE A 162 -16.36 13.37 -9.59
CA ILE A 162 -16.54 12.21 -10.49
C ILE A 162 -15.63 11.07 -10.04
N ALA A 163 -14.39 11.38 -9.68
CA ALA A 163 -13.45 10.38 -9.17
C ALA A 163 -13.96 9.73 -7.86
N ASN A 164 -14.58 10.49 -6.96
CA ASN A 164 -15.20 9.94 -5.76
C ASN A 164 -16.36 8.98 -6.08
N LYS A 165 -17.24 9.33 -7.04
CA LYS A 165 -18.29 8.40 -7.49
C LYS A 165 -17.75 7.13 -8.11
N ILE A 166 -16.64 7.21 -8.86
CA ILE A 166 -16.01 6.01 -9.42
C ILE A 166 -15.38 5.19 -8.30
N ALA A 167 -14.74 5.82 -7.31
CA ALA A 167 -14.20 5.14 -6.13
C ALA A 167 -15.31 4.37 -5.37
N GLU A 168 -16.44 5.03 -5.05
CA GLU A 168 -17.60 4.38 -4.44
C GLU A 168 -18.12 3.21 -5.28
N SER A 169 -18.16 3.36 -6.61
CA SER A 169 -18.57 2.29 -7.52
C SER A 169 -17.60 1.11 -7.54
N LEU A 170 -16.29 1.37 -7.45
CA LEU A 170 -15.26 0.35 -7.36
C LEU A 170 -15.36 -0.41 -6.04
N GLU A 171 -15.51 0.31 -4.93
CA GLU A 171 -15.69 -0.27 -3.60
C GLU A 171 -16.92 -1.19 -3.55
N ALA A 172 -18.05 -0.75 -4.10
CA ALA A 172 -19.28 -1.56 -4.17
C ALA A 172 -19.11 -2.85 -4.99
N LYS A 173 -18.30 -2.81 -6.07
CA LYS A 173 -18.00 -4.01 -6.87
C LYS A 173 -17.07 -4.97 -6.14
N MET A 174 -16.09 -4.45 -5.41
CA MET A 174 -15.11 -5.25 -4.66
C MET A 174 -15.68 -5.84 -3.38
N ALA A 175 -16.76 -5.27 -2.85
CA ALA A 175 -17.51 -5.86 -1.72
C ALA A 175 -18.38 -7.07 -2.13
N GLN A 176 -18.55 -7.32 -3.44
CA GLN A 176 -19.41 -8.39 -3.98
C GLN A 176 -18.62 -9.55 -4.60
N SER A 177 -17.28 -9.49 -4.58
CA SER A 177 -16.36 -10.48 -5.16
C SER A 177 -15.64 -11.30 -4.10
#